data_AF-A0AAV7E537-F1
#
_entry.id   AF-A0AAV7E537-F1
#
_cell.length_a   1.000
_cell.length_b   1.000
_cell.length_c   1.000
_cell.angle_alpha   90.00
_cell.angle_beta   90.00
_cell.angle_gamma   90.00
#
_symmetry.space_group_name_H-M   'P 1'
#
loop_
_entity.id
_entity.type
_entity.pdbx_description
1 polymer ?
#
loop_
_entity_poly.entity_id
_entity_poly.type
_entity_poly.pdbx_seq_one_letter_code
_entity_poly.pdbx_strand_id
1 'polypeptide(L)'
;MAEFSMSSTIQNKWRSLYINFANSSSSLATEEEQRRITEQTSHGERRASPFAIRAKIAFAEKGVEFETKEEDLFRNKSELLLESNPVYKKVPVLIHRGKPICESLIILYYIEETWPNPPLLPPSSYDRSQTRFWADYADKKMYEAGNKIWKSKGEAQAAAVKEFIDILNTLEGGLGEKDYFNGEKFGFLDIAIIPLTSWFYAYEQCGVFKVEDECPKMSAWIKRCLERDSVAKFYPEPAKVYEVVCLKKKMLGIE
;
A
#
# COMPACT_ATOMS: atom_id res chain seq x y z
N MET A 1 1.57 27.88 -33.33
CA MET A 1 1.87 26.45 -33.37
C MET A 1 3.31 26.27 -32.92
N ALA A 2 3.52 25.73 -31.72
CA ALA A 2 4.83 25.35 -31.23
C ALA A 2 4.68 23.94 -30.65
N GLU A 3 5.14 22.95 -31.40
CA GLU A 3 5.22 21.56 -30.96
C GLU A 3 6.34 21.47 -29.92
N PHE A 4 5.96 21.17 -28.67
CA PHE A 4 6.92 20.83 -27.63
C PHE A 4 7.21 19.33 -27.74
N SER A 5 8.35 19.00 -28.33
CA SER A 5 8.92 17.65 -28.32
C SER A 5 9.27 17.27 -26.87
N MET A 6 8.48 16.37 -26.28
CA MET A 6 8.80 15.73 -25.01
C MET A 6 9.78 14.58 -25.26
N SER A 7 10.95 14.68 -24.62
CA SER A 7 12.01 13.67 -24.59
C SER A 7 11.51 12.25 -24.32
N SER A 8 11.96 11.30 -25.13
CA SER A 8 11.65 9.86 -25.12
C SER A 8 12.05 9.12 -23.83
N THR A 9 12.78 9.76 -22.92
CA THR A 9 13.16 9.19 -21.62
C THR A 9 12.02 9.22 -20.59
N ILE A 10 10.97 10.04 -20.82
CA ILE A 10 9.82 10.19 -19.91
C ILE A 10 8.74 9.11 -20.14
N GLN A 11 8.85 8.31 -21.21
CA GLN A 11 7.77 7.44 -21.67
C GLN A 11 7.50 6.18 -20.82
N ASN A 12 8.41 5.76 -19.94
CA ASN A 12 8.39 4.39 -19.35
C ASN A 12 7.96 4.24 -17.87
N LYS A 13 7.39 5.25 -17.20
CA LYS A 13 7.45 5.31 -15.73
C LYS A 13 6.14 5.12 -14.93
N TRP A 14 5.16 4.27 -15.25
CA TRP A 14 3.96 4.18 -14.35
C TRP A 14 3.35 2.78 -14.28
N ARG A 15 3.50 2.09 -13.13
CA ARG A 15 3.23 0.66 -12.96
C ARG A 15 2.75 0.34 -11.52
N SER A 16 1.72 -0.50 -11.32
CA SER A 16 1.18 -0.96 -10.00
C SER A 16 0.64 -2.41 -10.01
N LEU A 17 0.52 -3.10 -8.87
CA LEU A 17 0.50 -4.58 -8.79
C LEU A 17 -0.85 -5.34 -8.98
N TYR A 18 -0.80 -6.47 -9.68
CA TYR A 18 -1.61 -7.69 -9.50
C TYR A 18 -0.83 -8.70 -8.69
N ILE A 19 -1.54 -9.61 -8.02
CA ILE A 19 -0.91 -10.77 -7.41
C ILE A 19 -1.47 -12.06 -8.04
N ASN A 20 -0.60 -12.86 -8.66
CA ASN A 20 -0.89 -14.18 -9.22
C ASN A 20 -0.22 -15.28 -8.37
N PHE A 21 -0.67 -16.53 -8.46
CA PHE A 21 -0.05 -17.67 -7.79
C PHE A 21 0.72 -18.52 -8.81
N ALA A 22 1.91 -19.00 -8.44
CA ALA A 22 2.59 -20.04 -9.20
C ALA A 22 1.78 -21.34 -9.10
N ASN A 23 1.22 -21.81 -10.23
CA ASN A 23 0.47 -23.06 -10.27
C ASN A 23 1.37 -24.26 -9.92
N SER A 24 0.96 -25.11 -8.97
CA SER A 24 1.50 -26.46 -8.85
C SER A 24 0.70 -27.43 -9.73
N SER A 25 1.43 -28.03 -10.69
CA SER A 25 1.11 -29.20 -11.54
C SER A 25 -0.10 -29.14 -12.49
N SER A 26 0.11 -28.90 -13.79
CA SER A 26 0.59 -29.89 -14.77
C SER A 26 0.39 -29.36 -16.22
N SER A 27 1.49 -29.18 -16.94
CA SER A 27 1.68 -29.47 -18.37
C SER A 27 2.93 -28.73 -18.82
N LEU A 28 3.75 -29.47 -19.56
CA LEU A 28 5.12 -29.18 -20.00
C LEU A 28 5.31 -27.75 -20.54
N ALA A 29 5.77 -26.83 -19.68
CA ALA A 29 6.51 -25.66 -20.11
C ALA A 29 7.99 -25.95 -19.85
N THR A 30 8.81 -25.78 -20.88
CA THR A 30 10.24 -26.12 -20.85
C THR A 30 10.97 -25.32 -19.76
N GLU A 31 12.07 -25.86 -19.18
CA GLU A 31 12.87 -25.15 -18.16
C GLU A 31 13.37 -23.76 -18.65
N GLU A 32 13.46 -23.55 -19.97
CA GLU A 32 13.72 -22.24 -20.58
C GLU A 32 12.51 -21.28 -20.58
N GLU A 33 11.27 -21.78 -20.67
CA GLU A 33 10.04 -20.97 -20.49
C GLU A 33 9.79 -20.64 -19.02
N GLN A 34 10.12 -21.56 -18.10
CA GLN A 34 10.13 -21.27 -16.67
C GLN A 34 11.21 -20.24 -16.30
N ARG A 35 12.39 -20.28 -16.96
CA ARG A 35 13.41 -19.22 -16.84
C ARG A 35 12.99 -17.89 -17.47
N ARG A 36 12.20 -17.88 -18.56
CA ARG A 36 11.73 -16.65 -19.20
C ARG A 36 10.65 -15.89 -18.42
N ILE A 37 9.99 -16.51 -17.45
CA ILE A 37 8.96 -15.84 -16.62
C ILE A 37 9.55 -15.20 -15.35
N THR A 38 10.81 -15.47 -15.01
CA THR A 38 11.47 -14.88 -13.82
C THR A 38 12.36 -13.65 -14.16
N GLU A 39 12.52 -13.27 -15.43
CA GLU A 39 13.61 -12.36 -15.84
C GLU A 39 13.21 -11.08 -16.60
N GLN A 40 12.01 -10.54 -16.38
CA GLN A 40 11.66 -9.21 -16.90
C GLN A 40 11.03 -8.29 -15.84
N THR A 41 11.82 -7.93 -14.83
CA THR A 41 11.75 -6.63 -14.15
C THR A 41 13.05 -6.33 -13.38
N SER A 42 14.18 -6.57 -14.03
CA SER A 42 15.44 -5.96 -13.61
C SER A 42 15.44 -4.51 -14.12
N HIS A 43 15.77 -3.56 -13.23
CA HIS A 43 15.90 -2.11 -13.46
C HIS A 43 14.65 -1.24 -13.20
N GLY A 44 14.20 -1.26 -11.94
CA GLY A 44 14.20 -0.04 -11.13
C GLY A 44 13.11 1.00 -11.39
N GLU A 45 11.89 0.74 -10.92
CA GLU A 45 11.04 1.81 -10.38
C GLU A 45 9.92 1.25 -9.47
N ARG A 46 10.25 1.07 -8.18
CA ARG A 46 9.30 0.62 -7.16
C ARG A 46 8.23 1.69 -6.93
N ARG A 47 7.10 1.60 -7.63
CA ARG A 47 5.91 2.41 -7.38
C ARG A 47 4.78 1.49 -6.94
N ALA A 48 4.58 1.37 -5.63
CA ALA A 48 3.60 0.44 -5.08
C ALA A 48 2.53 1.21 -4.32
N SER A 49 1.28 1.13 -4.80
CA SER A 49 0.10 1.56 -4.07
C SER A 49 0.16 1.03 -2.62
N PRO A 50 -0.07 1.87 -1.59
CA PRO A 50 -0.05 1.40 -0.20
C PRO A 50 -1.05 0.26 0.02
N PHE A 51 -2.18 0.31 -0.70
CA PHE A 51 -3.19 -0.75 -0.68
C PHE A 51 -2.67 -2.08 -1.22
N ALA A 52 -1.84 -2.08 -2.28
CA ALA A 52 -1.28 -3.31 -2.83
C ALA A 52 -0.18 -3.90 -1.93
N ILE A 53 0.59 -3.05 -1.25
CA ILE A 53 1.64 -3.48 -0.32
C ILE A 53 1.04 -4.30 0.84
N ARG A 54 -0.18 -4.01 1.30
CA ARG A 54 -0.87 -4.82 2.34
C ARG A 54 -0.86 -6.31 1.99
N ALA A 55 -1.26 -6.65 0.78
CA ALA A 55 -1.29 -8.03 0.32
C ALA A 55 0.12 -8.63 0.19
N LYS A 56 1.10 -7.87 -0.31
CA LYS A 56 2.49 -8.35 -0.41
C LYS A 56 3.09 -8.69 0.95
N ILE A 57 2.91 -7.81 1.93
CA ILE A 57 3.38 -8.04 3.31
C ILE A 57 2.67 -9.27 3.88
N ALA A 58 1.35 -9.39 3.69
CA ALA A 58 0.60 -10.54 4.16
C ALA A 58 1.11 -11.85 3.58
N PHE A 59 1.33 -11.94 2.26
CA PHE A 59 1.90 -13.14 1.65
C PHE A 59 3.29 -13.47 2.18
N ALA A 60 4.15 -12.47 2.37
CA ALA A 60 5.48 -12.69 2.97
C ALA A 60 5.40 -13.19 4.42
N GLU A 61 4.52 -12.61 5.26
CA GLU A 61 4.29 -13.08 6.63
C GLU A 61 3.71 -14.51 6.66
N LYS A 62 2.94 -14.88 5.63
CA LYS A 62 2.38 -16.24 5.47
C LYS A 62 3.37 -17.24 4.86
N GLY A 63 4.54 -16.80 4.38
CA GLY A 63 5.47 -17.65 3.63
C GLY A 63 4.86 -18.20 2.33
N VAL A 64 3.96 -17.43 1.71
CA VAL A 64 3.23 -17.82 0.51
C VAL A 64 3.82 -17.09 -0.69
N GLU A 65 4.26 -17.88 -1.68
CA GLU A 65 4.79 -17.34 -2.92
C GLU A 65 3.70 -16.73 -3.80
N PHE A 66 4.08 -15.65 -4.49
CA PHE A 66 3.17 -14.91 -5.33
C PHE A 66 3.91 -14.18 -6.44
N GLU A 67 3.27 -14.06 -7.59
CA GLU A 67 3.74 -13.34 -8.76
C GLU A 67 3.12 -11.96 -8.81
N THR A 68 3.83 -11.02 -9.42
CA THR A 68 3.35 -9.65 -9.53
C THR A 68 3.30 -9.14 -10.94
N LYS A 69 2.13 -8.65 -11.38
CA LYS A 69 2.01 -7.96 -12.67
C LYS A 69 1.81 -6.47 -12.45
N GLU A 70 2.53 -5.65 -13.20
CA GLU A 70 2.40 -4.20 -13.10
C GLU A 70 1.36 -3.63 -14.07
N GLU A 71 0.67 -2.57 -13.64
CA GLU A 71 -0.51 -1.98 -14.25
C GLU A 71 -0.35 -0.46 -14.39
N ASP A 72 -0.59 0.07 -15.59
CA ASP A 72 -0.60 1.51 -15.83
C ASP A 72 -1.98 2.10 -15.50
N LEU A 73 -2.06 2.78 -14.35
CA LEU A 73 -3.32 3.35 -13.87
C LEU A 73 -3.68 4.70 -14.51
N PHE A 74 -2.75 5.35 -15.20
CA PHE A 74 -2.91 6.73 -15.67
C PHE A 74 -3.23 6.82 -17.15
N ARG A 75 -2.62 5.95 -17.97
CA ARG A 75 -2.79 5.99 -19.42
C ARG A 75 -3.75 4.92 -19.91
N ASN A 76 -3.46 3.67 -19.58
CA ASN A 76 -4.18 2.54 -20.16
C ASN A 76 -4.32 1.39 -19.15
N LYS A 77 -5.47 1.35 -18.49
CA LYS A 77 -5.85 0.20 -17.66
C LYS A 77 -6.05 -1.01 -18.56
N SER A 78 -5.42 -2.13 -18.22
CA SER A 78 -5.51 -3.36 -18.96
C SER A 78 -6.93 -3.93 -18.92
N GLU A 79 -7.30 -4.66 -19.97
CA GLU A 79 -8.57 -5.38 -20.05
C GLU A 79 -8.75 -6.32 -18.85
N LEU A 80 -7.68 -7.00 -18.45
CA LEU A 80 -7.65 -7.84 -17.25
C LEU A 80 -8.08 -7.06 -15.99
N LEU A 81 -7.67 -5.80 -15.80
CA LEU A 81 -8.10 -4.99 -14.64
C LEU A 81 -9.60 -4.70 -14.72
N LEU A 82 -10.03 -4.28 -15.90
CA LEU A 82 -11.39 -3.83 -16.14
C LEU A 82 -12.39 -4.98 -16.01
N GLU A 83 -12.01 -6.19 -16.43
CA GLU A 83 -12.79 -7.41 -16.26
C GLU A 83 -12.75 -7.95 -14.82
N SER A 84 -11.59 -7.89 -14.17
CA SER A 84 -11.43 -8.44 -12.82
C SER A 84 -12.04 -7.55 -11.73
N ASN A 85 -12.05 -6.22 -11.93
CA ASN A 85 -12.68 -5.25 -11.04
C ASN A 85 -13.55 -4.27 -11.85
N PRO A 86 -14.69 -4.72 -12.39
CA PRO A 86 -15.53 -3.90 -13.27
C PRO A 86 -16.21 -2.75 -12.52
N VAL A 87 -16.42 -2.90 -11.20
CA VAL A 87 -17.08 -1.91 -10.34
C VAL A 87 -16.18 -0.70 -10.10
N TYR A 88 -14.98 -0.90 -9.56
CA TYR A 88 -14.11 0.20 -9.17
C TYR A 88 -12.97 0.46 -10.14
N LYS A 89 -12.58 -0.53 -10.96
CA LYS A 89 -11.47 -0.43 -11.92
C LYS A 89 -10.19 0.03 -11.23
N LYS A 90 -9.95 -0.48 -10.01
CA LYS A 90 -8.84 -0.10 -9.12
C LYS A 90 -8.01 -1.32 -8.75
N VAL A 91 -6.76 -1.05 -8.43
CA VAL A 91 -5.82 -2.01 -7.81
C VAL A 91 -5.73 -1.76 -6.30
N PRO A 92 -5.34 -2.77 -5.50
CA PRO A 92 -4.99 -4.13 -5.91
C PRO A 92 -6.18 -4.99 -6.32
N VAL A 93 -5.89 -5.98 -7.17
CA VAL A 93 -6.74 -7.15 -7.43
C VAL A 93 -5.87 -8.39 -7.23
N LEU A 94 -6.34 -9.31 -6.38
CA LEU A 94 -5.76 -10.64 -6.23
C LEU A 94 -6.50 -11.60 -7.15
N ILE A 95 -5.78 -12.37 -7.97
CA ILE A 95 -6.38 -13.45 -8.76
C ILE A 95 -5.94 -14.79 -8.15
N HIS A 96 -6.86 -15.48 -7.46
CA HIS A 96 -6.59 -16.80 -6.91
C HIS A 96 -7.43 -17.85 -7.65
N ARG A 97 -6.76 -18.78 -8.35
CA ARG A 97 -7.39 -19.83 -9.18
C ARG A 97 -8.38 -19.27 -10.19
N GLY A 98 -7.97 -18.20 -10.88
CA GLY A 98 -8.79 -17.51 -11.89
C GLY A 98 -9.94 -16.67 -11.33
N LYS A 99 -10.09 -16.57 -10.00
CA LYS A 99 -11.15 -15.78 -9.36
C LYS A 99 -10.58 -14.47 -8.82
N PRO A 100 -11.16 -13.31 -9.17
CA PRO A 100 -10.71 -12.02 -8.66
C PRO A 100 -11.24 -11.72 -7.25
N ILE A 101 -10.37 -11.19 -6.40
CA ILE A 101 -10.70 -10.60 -5.10
C ILE A 101 -10.23 -9.14 -5.15
N CYS A 102 -11.15 -8.21 -4.92
CA CYS A 102 -10.91 -6.77 -4.96
C CYS A 102 -10.90 -6.18 -3.55
N GLU A 103 -10.43 -4.93 -3.43
CA GLU A 103 -10.28 -4.17 -2.18
C GLU A 103 -9.22 -4.75 -1.23
N SER A 104 -8.23 -3.93 -0.88
CA SER A 104 -7.04 -4.42 -0.17
C SER A 104 -7.31 -5.03 1.21
N LEU A 105 -8.28 -4.51 1.98
CA LEU A 105 -8.65 -5.10 3.27
C LEU A 105 -9.40 -6.43 3.09
N ILE A 106 -10.26 -6.53 2.06
CA ILE A 106 -10.95 -7.78 1.72
C ILE A 106 -9.93 -8.84 1.26
N ILE A 107 -8.96 -8.45 0.42
CA ILE A 107 -7.83 -9.30 0.03
C ILE A 107 -7.04 -9.76 1.27
N LEU A 108 -6.78 -8.86 2.22
CA LEU A 108 -6.06 -9.21 3.45
C LEU A 108 -6.82 -10.23 4.30
N TYR A 109 -8.15 -10.08 4.45
CA TYR A 109 -9.00 -11.09 5.11
C TYR A 109 -8.99 -12.41 4.36
N TYR A 110 -9.11 -12.37 3.03
CA TYR A 110 -9.08 -13.56 2.20
C TYR A 110 -7.77 -14.35 2.37
N ILE A 111 -6.63 -13.66 2.45
CA ILE A 111 -5.32 -14.27 2.71
C ILE A 111 -5.30 -14.91 4.11
N GLU A 112 -5.78 -14.20 5.13
CA GLU A 112 -5.86 -14.72 6.50
C GLU A 112 -6.72 -15.98 6.61
N GLU A 113 -7.86 -16.04 5.92
CA GLU A 113 -8.77 -17.19 5.92
C GLU A 113 -8.24 -18.36 5.09
N THR A 114 -7.56 -18.08 3.97
CA THR A 114 -7.04 -19.10 3.05
C THR A 114 -5.76 -19.75 3.58
N TRP A 115 -4.89 -18.96 4.22
CA TRP A 115 -3.64 -19.42 4.84
C TRP A 115 -3.65 -19.02 6.33
N PRO A 116 -4.31 -19.78 7.22
CA PRO A 116 -4.52 -19.37 8.60
C PRO A 116 -3.26 -19.36 9.48
N ASN A 117 -2.16 -19.96 9.01
CA ASN A 117 -0.92 -20.09 9.78
C ASN A 117 0.24 -19.34 9.09
N PRO A 118 1.03 -18.53 9.83
CA PRO A 118 0.80 -18.08 11.20
C PRO A 118 -0.40 -17.11 11.29
N PRO A 119 -1.16 -17.08 12.40
CA PRO A 119 -2.35 -16.24 12.51
C PRO A 119 -1.99 -14.75 12.59
N LEU A 120 -2.66 -13.90 11.79
CA LEU A 120 -2.49 -12.44 11.83
C LEU A 120 -3.61 -11.76 12.62
N LEU A 121 -4.76 -12.43 12.78
CA LEU A 121 -5.86 -11.96 13.61
C LEU A 121 -5.84 -12.61 14.99
N PRO A 122 -6.32 -11.91 16.03
CA PRO A 122 -6.54 -12.51 17.34
C PRO A 122 -7.61 -13.62 17.27
N PRO A 123 -7.63 -14.58 18.21
CA PRO A 123 -8.58 -15.69 18.17
C PRO A 123 -10.01 -15.31 18.56
N SER A 124 -10.18 -14.30 19.42
CA SER A 124 -11.48 -13.86 19.93
C SER A 124 -12.29 -13.12 18.86
N SER A 125 -13.59 -13.41 18.77
CA SER A 125 -14.51 -12.70 17.88
C SER A 125 -14.60 -11.20 18.22
N TYR A 126 -14.51 -10.85 19.51
CA TYR A 126 -14.50 -9.46 19.96
C TYR A 126 -13.23 -8.74 19.49
N ASP A 127 -12.05 -9.30 19.71
CA ASP A 127 -10.79 -8.66 19.32
C ASP A 127 -10.65 -8.57 17.79
N ARG A 128 -11.17 -9.56 17.06
CA ARG A 128 -11.31 -9.47 15.60
C ARG A 128 -12.19 -8.29 15.21
N SER A 129 -13.31 -8.07 15.89
CA SER A 129 -14.19 -6.92 15.63
C SER A 129 -13.47 -5.59 15.83
N GLN A 130 -12.66 -5.48 16.89
CA GLN A 130 -11.85 -4.28 17.16
C GLN A 130 -10.80 -4.07 16.06
N THR A 131 -10.14 -5.15 15.63
CA THR A 131 -9.20 -5.10 14.49
C THR A 131 -9.89 -4.60 13.22
N ARG A 132 -11.10 -5.08 12.91
CA ARG A 132 -11.86 -4.64 11.73
C ARG A 132 -12.20 -3.15 11.81
N PHE A 133 -12.67 -2.71 12.98
CA PHE A 133 -13.03 -1.32 13.22
C PHE A 133 -11.85 -0.38 12.99
N TRP A 134 -10.70 -0.68 13.57
CA TRP A 134 -9.52 0.16 13.43
C TRP A 134 -8.93 0.14 12.02
N ALA A 135 -8.98 -1.01 11.33
CA ALA A 135 -8.57 -1.10 9.93
C ALA A 135 -9.47 -0.23 9.03
N ASP A 136 -10.79 -0.27 9.24
CA ASP A 136 -11.77 0.56 8.53
C ASP A 136 -11.57 2.06 8.84
N TYR A 137 -11.35 2.41 10.10
CA TYR A 137 -11.04 3.78 10.52
C TYR A 137 -9.80 4.31 9.81
N ALA A 138 -8.69 3.57 9.83
CA ALA A 138 -7.46 3.97 9.16
C ALA A 138 -7.64 4.12 7.64
N ASP A 139 -8.36 3.19 7.00
CA ASP A 139 -8.60 3.19 5.56
C ASP A 139 -9.43 4.42 5.12
N LYS A 140 -10.46 4.77 5.90
CA LYS A 140 -11.33 5.92 5.63
C LYS A 140 -10.68 7.24 5.97
N LYS A 141 -9.96 7.33 7.08
CA LYS A 141 -9.52 8.62 7.66
C LYS A 141 -8.11 9.00 7.23
N MET A 142 -7.14 8.10 7.37
CA MET A 142 -5.72 8.45 7.21
C MET A 142 -5.39 8.82 5.76
N TYR A 143 -5.86 8.01 4.79
CA TYR A 143 -5.59 8.26 3.38
C TYR A 143 -6.31 9.53 2.87
N GLU A 144 -7.55 9.77 3.31
CA GLU A 144 -8.30 10.96 2.88
C GLU A 144 -7.70 12.24 3.46
N ALA A 145 -7.45 12.29 4.77
CA ALA A 145 -6.87 13.45 5.43
C ALA A 145 -5.46 13.77 4.90
N GLY A 146 -4.61 12.76 4.74
CA GLY A 146 -3.28 12.94 4.13
C GLY A 146 -3.35 13.49 2.70
N ASN A 147 -4.35 13.05 1.92
CA ASN A 147 -4.56 13.60 0.57
C ASN A 147 -4.96 15.07 0.57
N LYS A 148 -5.71 15.54 1.57
CA LYS A 148 -6.07 16.96 1.69
C LYS A 148 -4.82 17.83 1.90
N ILE A 149 -3.83 17.36 2.66
CA ILE A 149 -2.59 18.12 2.95
C ILE A 149 -1.86 18.54 1.67
N TRP A 150 -1.61 17.60 0.75
CA TRP A 150 -0.85 17.94 -0.47
C TRP A 150 -1.70 18.56 -1.59
N LYS A 151 -3.04 18.46 -1.49
CA LYS A 151 -3.99 19.05 -2.46
C LYS A 151 -4.44 20.47 -2.15
N SER A 152 -4.23 20.93 -0.92
CA SER A 152 -4.70 22.24 -0.45
C SER A 152 -3.53 23.18 -0.15
N LYS A 153 -3.85 24.47 0.11
CA LYS A 153 -2.89 25.53 0.46
C LYS A 153 -3.48 26.44 1.53
N GLY A 154 -2.63 27.20 2.22
CA GLY A 154 -3.05 28.21 3.20
C GLY A 154 -3.84 27.61 4.36
N GLU A 155 -4.91 28.29 4.79
CA GLU A 155 -5.73 27.87 5.94
C GLU A 155 -6.35 26.47 5.76
N ALA A 156 -6.76 26.11 4.54
CA ALA A 156 -7.30 24.79 4.25
C ALA A 156 -6.27 23.67 4.46
N GLN A 157 -4.99 23.95 4.15
CA GLN A 157 -3.89 23.01 4.39
C GLN A 157 -3.58 22.90 5.88
N ALA A 158 -3.53 24.01 6.60
CA ALA A 158 -3.33 24.00 8.06
C ALA A 158 -4.43 23.20 8.78
N ALA A 159 -5.69 23.36 8.35
CA ALA A 159 -6.81 22.56 8.86
C ALA A 159 -6.66 21.06 8.54
N ALA A 160 -6.19 20.71 7.34
CA ALA A 160 -5.94 19.33 6.95
C ALA A 160 -4.79 18.69 7.75
N VAL A 161 -3.72 19.45 8.04
CA VAL A 161 -2.62 18.99 8.92
C VAL A 161 -3.15 18.71 10.31
N LYS A 162 -3.94 19.61 10.89
CA LYS A 162 -4.56 19.40 12.20
C LYS A 162 -5.46 18.15 12.21
N GLU A 163 -6.35 18.00 11.22
CA GLU A 163 -7.21 16.82 11.08
C GLU A 163 -6.38 15.53 11.03
N PHE A 164 -5.28 15.53 10.27
CA PHE A 164 -4.41 14.38 10.14
C PHE A 164 -3.69 14.04 11.45
N ILE A 165 -3.16 15.03 12.17
CA ILE A 165 -2.55 14.84 13.49
C ILE A 165 -3.57 14.27 14.49
N ASP A 166 -4.80 14.80 14.52
CA ASP A 166 -5.87 14.30 15.39
C ASP A 166 -6.19 12.81 15.10
N ILE A 167 -6.17 12.41 13.82
CA ILE A 167 -6.35 11.01 13.38
C ILE A 167 -5.18 10.13 13.86
N LEU A 168 -3.94 10.61 13.71
CA LEU A 168 -2.76 9.86 14.18
C LEU A 168 -2.75 9.71 15.70
N ASN A 169 -3.10 10.75 16.45
CA ASN A 169 -3.26 10.69 17.90
C ASN A 169 -4.34 9.69 18.33
N THR A 170 -5.44 9.61 17.58
CA THR A 170 -6.49 8.61 17.84
C THR A 170 -5.96 7.18 17.66
N LEU A 171 -5.18 6.93 16.59
CA LEU A 171 -4.55 5.63 16.34
C LEU A 171 -3.46 5.31 17.37
N GLU A 172 -2.68 6.32 17.77
CA GLU A 172 -1.68 6.20 18.83
C GLU A 172 -2.32 5.83 20.17
N GLY A 173 -3.48 6.39 20.49
CA GLY A 173 -4.29 5.96 21.63
C GLY A 173 -4.75 4.50 21.53
N GLY A 174 -5.12 4.04 20.34
CA GLY A 174 -5.46 2.62 20.08
C GLY A 174 -4.27 1.66 20.16
N LEU A 175 -3.06 2.14 19.84
CA LEU A 175 -1.80 1.43 20.04
C LEU A 175 -1.46 1.35 21.54
N GLY A 176 -1.65 2.44 22.29
CA GLY A 176 -1.41 2.49 23.73
C GLY A 176 0.07 2.29 24.07
N GLU A 177 0.37 1.26 24.88
CA GLU A 177 1.73 0.85 25.26
C GLU A 177 2.16 -0.44 24.54
N LYS A 178 1.40 -0.92 23.56
CA LYS A 178 1.70 -2.17 22.85
C LYS A 178 2.81 -1.94 21.81
N ASP A 179 3.61 -2.97 21.57
CA ASP A 179 4.64 -2.94 20.53
C ASP A 179 4.03 -2.85 19.13
N TYR A 180 2.92 -3.56 18.93
CA TYR A 180 2.12 -3.65 17.72
C TYR A 180 0.63 -3.51 18.06
N PHE A 181 -0.21 -3.26 17.06
CA PHE A 181 -1.65 -3.11 17.29
C PHE A 181 -2.30 -4.38 17.88
N ASN A 182 -1.73 -5.56 17.57
CA ASN A 182 -2.12 -6.87 18.10
C ASN A 182 -1.34 -7.27 19.38
N GLY A 183 -0.82 -6.31 20.13
CA GLY A 183 -0.07 -6.56 21.36
C GLY A 183 1.43 -6.67 21.09
N GLU A 184 2.03 -7.79 21.45
CA GLU A 184 3.48 -8.04 21.28
C GLU A 184 3.83 -8.58 19.89
N LYS A 185 2.84 -8.96 19.08
CA LYS A 185 3.04 -9.59 17.77
C LYS A 185 2.54 -8.69 16.65
N PHE A 186 3.35 -8.59 15.59
CA PHE A 186 2.91 -7.99 14.32
C PHE A 186 1.70 -8.75 13.76
N GLY A 187 0.65 -8.04 13.38
CA GLY A 187 -0.61 -8.66 12.97
C GLY A 187 -1.35 -7.89 11.87
N PHE A 188 -2.61 -8.27 11.69
CA PHE A 188 -3.47 -7.79 10.60
C PHE A 188 -3.57 -6.25 10.56
N LEU A 189 -3.78 -5.63 11.72
CA LEU A 189 -3.96 -4.19 11.79
C LEU A 189 -2.66 -3.44 11.47
N ASP A 190 -1.51 -4.00 11.87
CA ASP A 190 -0.22 -3.44 11.51
C ASP A 190 -0.01 -3.49 9.99
N ILE A 191 -0.33 -4.62 9.35
CA ILE A 191 -0.28 -4.77 7.88
C ILE A 191 -1.23 -3.81 7.18
N ALA A 192 -2.40 -3.55 7.76
CA ALA A 192 -3.37 -2.61 7.20
C ALA A 192 -2.88 -1.15 7.24
N ILE A 193 -2.15 -0.77 8.29
CA ILE A 193 -1.73 0.63 8.52
C ILE A 193 -0.35 0.92 7.94
N ILE A 194 0.63 0.03 8.13
CA ILE A 194 2.05 0.35 7.82
C ILE A 194 2.25 0.84 6.38
N PRO A 195 1.60 0.31 5.34
CA PRO A 195 1.83 0.82 3.99
C PRO A 195 1.37 2.26 3.79
N LEU A 196 0.34 2.70 4.53
CA LEU A 196 -0.17 4.07 4.44
C LEU A 196 0.87 5.09 4.93
N THR A 197 1.74 4.69 5.87
CA THR A 197 2.76 5.58 6.44
C THR A 197 3.89 5.90 5.47
N SER A 198 3.99 5.17 4.35
CA SER A 198 4.94 5.49 3.27
C SER A 198 4.73 6.86 2.63
N TRP A 199 3.55 7.45 2.83
CA TRP A 199 3.21 8.79 2.36
C TRP A 199 3.52 9.89 3.37
N PHE A 200 3.87 9.55 4.62
CA PHE A 200 4.04 10.53 5.69
C PHE A 200 5.10 11.56 5.36
N TYR A 201 6.25 11.14 4.83
CA TYR A 201 7.28 12.09 4.40
C TYR A 201 6.74 13.14 3.41
N ALA A 202 5.92 12.72 2.45
CA ALA A 202 5.31 13.65 1.51
C ALA A 202 4.33 14.61 2.19
N TYR A 203 3.58 14.13 3.18
CA TYR A 203 2.68 14.97 3.98
C TYR A 203 3.45 15.96 4.85
N GLU A 204 4.52 15.53 5.51
CA GLU A 204 5.41 16.39 6.31
C GLU A 204 6.03 17.50 5.46
N GLN A 205 6.53 17.18 4.26
CA GLN A 205 7.09 18.18 3.35
C GLN A 205 6.03 19.18 2.85
N CYS A 206 4.81 18.68 2.55
CA CYS A 206 3.76 19.54 2.02
C CYS A 206 3.09 20.40 3.10
N GLY A 207 2.86 19.83 4.29
CA GLY A 207 2.14 20.44 5.41
C GLY A 207 3.05 21.11 6.45
N VAL A 208 4.37 20.98 6.31
CA VAL A 208 5.39 21.60 7.18
C VAL A 208 5.19 21.22 8.66
N PHE A 209 5.18 19.92 8.93
CA PHE A 209 5.11 19.34 10.27
C PHE A 209 5.95 18.06 10.34
N LYS A 210 6.12 17.49 11.53
CA LYS A 210 6.77 16.19 11.72
C LYS A 210 5.90 15.26 12.54
N VAL A 211 5.66 14.05 12.03
CA VAL A 211 4.92 13.01 12.76
C VAL A 211 5.64 12.60 14.04
N GLU A 212 6.98 12.63 14.04
CA GLU A 212 7.77 12.30 15.24
C GLU A 212 7.57 13.28 16.40
N ASP A 213 7.34 14.56 16.10
CA ASP A 213 7.12 15.59 17.12
C ASP A 213 5.69 15.53 17.68
N GLU A 214 4.71 15.23 16.81
CA GLU A 214 3.28 15.25 17.13
C GLU A 214 2.75 13.90 17.65
N CYS A 215 3.29 12.79 17.16
CA CYS A 215 2.83 11.41 17.41
C CYS A 215 4.04 10.46 17.61
N PRO A 216 4.79 10.60 18.72
CA PRO A 216 6.06 9.93 18.92
C PRO A 216 5.93 8.39 19.01
N LYS A 217 4.84 7.85 19.56
CA LYS A 217 4.68 6.39 19.62
C LYS A 217 4.31 5.81 18.28
N MET A 218 3.54 6.54 17.46
CA MET A 218 3.29 6.17 16.07
C MET A 218 4.61 6.14 15.29
N SER A 219 5.47 7.15 15.46
CA SER A 219 6.81 7.16 14.85
C SER A 219 7.67 5.97 15.29
N ALA A 220 7.67 5.66 16.59
CA ALA A 220 8.39 4.50 17.13
C ALA A 220 7.84 3.16 16.58
N TRP A 221 6.51 3.02 16.46
CA TRP A 221 5.87 1.85 15.87
C TRP A 221 6.23 1.69 14.38
N ILE A 222 6.25 2.78 13.60
CA ILE A 222 6.70 2.75 12.19
C ILE A 222 8.13 2.21 12.10
N LYS A 223 9.06 2.74 12.92
CA LYS A 223 10.46 2.31 12.94
C LYS A 223 10.56 0.81 13.23
N ARG A 224 9.85 0.31 14.25
CA ARG A 224 9.79 -1.13 14.57
C ARG A 224 9.23 -1.97 13.42
N CYS A 225 8.15 -1.54 12.78
CA CYS A 225 7.58 -2.27 11.65
C CYS A 225 8.55 -2.34 10.45
N LEU A 226 9.34 -1.28 10.21
CA LEU A 226 10.31 -1.24 9.13
C LEU A 226 11.53 -2.14 9.36
N GLU A 227 11.78 -2.60 10.57
CA GLU A 227 12.83 -3.61 10.87
C GLU A 227 12.43 -5.02 10.42
N ARG A 228 11.15 -5.26 10.07
CA ARG A 228 10.67 -6.55 9.58
C ARG A 228 10.99 -6.72 8.11
N ASP A 229 11.61 -7.84 7.73
CA ASP A 229 11.94 -8.17 6.34
C ASP A 229 10.71 -8.13 5.41
N SER A 230 9.57 -8.66 5.87
CA SER A 230 8.30 -8.67 5.14
C SER A 230 7.82 -7.25 4.79
N VAL A 231 8.10 -6.26 5.64
CA VAL A 231 7.74 -4.86 5.44
C VAL A 231 8.82 -4.17 4.63
N ALA A 232 10.07 -4.21 5.06
CA ALA A 232 11.21 -3.55 4.43
C ALA A 232 11.36 -3.90 2.95
N LYS A 233 11.09 -5.17 2.58
CA LYS A 233 11.15 -5.65 1.20
C LYS A 233 10.20 -4.91 0.26
N PHE A 234 9.03 -4.51 0.74
CA PHE A 234 7.96 -3.93 -0.09
C PHE A 234 7.66 -2.46 0.21
N TYR A 235 8.14 -1.93 1.33
CA TYR A 235 7.94 -0.53 1.70
C TYR A 235 8.69 0.39 0.72
N PRO A 236 8.00 1.36 0.09
CA PRO A 236 8.62 2.22 -0.89
C PRO A 236 9.47 3.28 -0.18
N GLU A 237 10.52 3.73 -0.86
CA GLU A 237 11.38 4.79 -0.36
C GLU A 237 10.58 6.10 -0.22
N PRO A 238 10.52 6.72 0.97
CA PRO A 238 9.66 7.89 1.21
C PRO A 238 9.93 9.06 0.25
N ALA A 239 11.21 9.30 -0.11
CA ALA A 239 11.59 10.33 -1.07
C ALA A 239 10.95 10.12 -2.46
N LYS A 240 10.90 8.87 -2.94
CA LYS A 240 10.26 8.53 -4.22
C LYS A 240 8.74 8.71 -4.18
N VAL A 241 8.12 8.49 -3.02
CA VAL A 241 6.68 8.79 -2.83
C VAL A 241 6.42 10.28 -2.91
N TYR A 242 7.30 11.11 -2.31
CA TYR A 242 7.20 12.56 -2.40
C TYR A 242 7.40 13.07 -3.83
N GLU A 243 8.34 12.54 -4.60
CA GLU A 243 8.49 12.86 -6.03
C GLU A 243 7.18 12.61 -6.82
N VAL A 244 6.49 11.51 -6.54
CA VAL A 244 5.20 11.20 -7.17
C VAL A 244 4.14 12.24 -6.77
N VAL A 245 4.12 12.68 -5.51
CA VAL A 245 3.24 13.76 -5.06
C VAL A 245 3.54 15.06 -5.81
N CYS A 246 4.81 15.46 -5.92
CA CYS A 246 5.20 16.65 -6.69
C CYS A 246 4.74 16.58 -8.15
N LEU A 247 4.92 15.42 -8.80
CA LEU A 247 4.45 15.20 -10.18
C LEU A 247 2.92 15.29 -10.29
N LYS A 248 2.18 14.76 -9.31
CA LYS A 248 0.72 14.91 -9.26
C LYS A 248 0.29 16.37 -9.07
N LYS A 249 0.97 17.13 -8.21
CA LYS A 249 0.68 18.56 -8.02
C LYS A 249 0.87 19.34 -9.33
N LYS A 250 1.95 19.07 -10.07
CA LYS A 250 2.20 19.63 -11.42
C LYS A 250 1.07 19.33 -12.38
N MET A 251 0.68 18.06 -12.49
CA MET A 251 -0.40 17.62 -13.39
C MET A 251 -1.76 18.25 -13.06
N LEU A 252 -2.01 18.53 -11.78
CA LEU A 252 -3.23 19.15 -11.30
C LEU A 252 -3.18 20.69 -11.31
N GLY A 253 -2.02 21.30 -11.59
CA GLY A 253 -1.85 22.76 -11.58
C GLY A 253 -1.92 23.39 -10.18
N ILE A 254 -1.49 22.66 -9.14
CA ILE A 254 -1.63 23.08 -7.73
C ILE A 254 -0.28 23.20 -6.98
N GLU A 255 0.83 23.36 -7.69
CA GLU A 255 2.18 23.48 -7.10
C GLU A 255 2.28 24.53 -6.01
#